data_AF-A0A1I4E878-F1
#
_entry.id   AF-A0A1I4E878-F1
#
_cell.length_a   1.000
_cell.length_b   1.000
_cell.length_c   1.000
_cell.angle_alpha   90.00
_cell.angle_beta   90.00
_cell.angle_gamma   90.00
#
_symmetry.space_group_name_H-M   'P 1'
#
loop_
_entity.id
_entity.type
_entity.pdbx_description
1 polymer ?
#
loop_
_entity_poly.entity_id
_entity_poly.type
_entity_poly.pdbx_seq_one_letter_code
_entity_poly.pdbx_strand_id
1 'polypeptide(L)'
;MIRFLLVMLLVCLWTPASASTPRQSFDLQVPWAPMAVMVDGHRQLVYELHVTNYAGVSLLPSALDVLDADATEKPLASWAGPALVARMAIAGTDKSPGAEGLAAGMQAVIYVEVVLPADARVPRRLIHRLAYRTISHEGEPGEVTGGAFAVDRRAPVSLAPPLRGGPWVAIYDASVPRGHRRVMFALDGRARIPARFAIDWFKLDRRGHHARSNAQVARNWLGYGEDVLAVADATVVATRNDYPESKTLKNPRHPLGEGSGNFVSLALGGGRYAHYEHLQPGSIRVHVGEHVRRGEVIGALGFSGDSTGPHLHFHVSDGAAPLAGEGLPFVIASYETLGDYPDLDDFDAGKTWRALPAQTEHGRDGEMPAPGAVVDFPES
;
A
#
# COMPACT_ATOMS: atom_id res chain seq x y z
N MET A 1 51.56 -38.69 52.03
CA MET A 1 51.19 -37.35 51.51
C MET A 1 49.84 -37.48 50.84
N ILE A 2 48.80 -36.91 51.43
CA ILE A 2 47.39 -37.05 51.03
C ILE A 2 47.08 -36.00 49.94
N ARG A 3 46.56 -36.44 48.78
CA ARG A 3 46.03 -35.57 47.72
C ARG A 3 44.53 -35.36 47.96
N PHE A 4 44.12 -34.11 48.17
CA PHE A 4 42.72 -33.70 48.21
C PHE A 4 42.22 -33.42 46.79
N LEU A 5 41.11 -34.06 46.40
CA LEU A 5 40.38 -33.83 45.16
C LEU A 5 39.29 -32.78 45.46
N LEU A 6 39.34 -31.61 44.83
CA LEU A 6 38.33 -30.56 44.96
C LEU A 6 37.22 -30.82 43.93
N VAL A 7 36.04 -31.24 44.38
CA VAL A 7 34.84 -31.35 43.54
C VAL A 7 34.19 -29.98 43.47
N MET A 8 34.17 -29.38 42.28
CA MET A 8 33.51 -28.10 42.02
C MET A 8 32.02 -28.36 41.78
N LEU A 9 31.18 -28.01 42.76
CA LEU A 9 29.73 -28.13 42.67
C LEU A 9 29.20 -26.99 41.78
N LEU A 10 28.69 -27.32 40.59
CA LEU A 10 28.02 -26.36 39.72
C LEU A 10 26.61 -26.10 40.30
N VAL A 11 26.44 -24.97 40.99
CA VAL A 11 25.12 -24.54 41.48
C VAL A 11 24.39 -23.87 40.32
N CYS A 12 23.45 -24.57 39.69
CA CYS A 12 22.48 -23.96 38.79
C CYS A 12 21.55 -23.05 39.61
N LEU A 13 21.82 -21.75 39.60
CA LEU A 13 20.89 -20.74 40.10
C LEU A 13 19.69 -20.68 39.16
N TRP A 14 18.57 -21.30 39.56
CA TRP A 14 17.27 -21.04 38.94
C TRP A 14 16.77 -19.70 39.45
N THR A 15 16.77 -18.69 38.58
CA THR A 15 16.01 -17.47 38.84
C THR A 15 14.53 -17.80 38.66
N PRO A 16 13.67 -17.66 39.70
CA PRO A 16 12.24 -17.82 39.51
C PRO A 16 11.76 -16.73 38.55
N ALA A 17 11.13 -17.13 37.45
CA ALA A 17 10.42 -16.18 36.60
C ALA A 17 9.29 -15.58 37.45
N SER A 18 9.34 -14.27 37.70
CA SER A 18 8.20 -13.55 38.25
C SER A 18 7.04 -13.69 37.26
N ALA A 19 6.04 -14.49 37.61
CA ALA A 19 4.81 -14.59 36.84
C ALA A 19 4.14 -13.21 36.87
N SER A 20 4.17 -12.48 35.76
CA SER A 20 3.39 -11.26 35.61
C SER A 20 1.91 -11.61 35.74
N THR A 21 1.15 -10.83 36.50
CA THR A 21 -0.30 -11.01 36.59
C THR A 21 -0.90 -10.89 35.20
N PRO A 22 -1.66 -11.89 34.70
CA PRO A 22 -2.31 -11.80 33.40
C PRO A 22 -3.21 -10.57 33.34
N ARG A 23 -3.10 -9.78 32.26
CA ARG A 23 -3.93 -8.59 32.01
C ARG A 23 -4.58 -8.71 30.64
N GLN A 24 -5.89 -8.46 30.58
CA GLN A 24 -6.58 -8.25 29.30
C GLN A 24 -6.01 -6.99 28.64
N SER A 25 -5.76 -7.04 27.33
CA SER A 25 -5.14 -5.95 26.58
C SER A 25 -5.57 -5.96 25.11
N PHE A 26 -4.69 -5.56 24.19
CA PHE A 26 -4.95 -5.62 22.76
C PHE A 26 -4.81 -7.03 22.20
N ASP A 27 -5.77 -7.43 21.38
CA ASP A 27 -5.60 -8.49 20.40
C ASP A 27 -4.91 -7.90 19.16
N LEU A 28 -3.85 -8.56 18.69
CA LEU A 28 -2.99 -8.11 17.61
C LEU A 28 -3.10 -9.09 16.44
N GLN A 29 -3.67 -8.65 15.33
CA GLN A 29 -3.87 -9.49 14.16
C GLN A 29 -3.30 -8.85 12.90
N VAL A 30 -2.63 -9.67 12.09
CA VAL A 30 -2.25 -9.33 10.72
C VAL A 30 -3.09 -10.19 9.80
N PRO A 31 -4.19 -9.67 9.23
CA PRO A 31 -5.10 -10.48 8.43
C PRO A 31 -4.45 -11.04 7.16
N TRP A 32 -3.42 -10.35 6.66
CA TRP A 32 -2.75 -10.67 5.40
C TRP A 32 -1.24 -10.64 5.55
N ALA A 33 -0.60 -11.76 5.22
CA ALA A 33 0.85 -11.86 5.25
C ALA A 33 1.49 -10.88 4.24
N PRO A 34 2.42 -10.00 4.67
CA PRO A 34 3.09 -9.09 3.75
C PRO A 34 3.99 -9.86 2.78
N MET A 35 4.06 -9.38 1.55
CA MET A 35 5.02 -9.81 0.54
C MET A 35 6.04 -8.69 0.33
N ALA A 36 7.32 -9.04 0.22
CA ALA A 36 8.37 -8.05 0.00
C ALA A 36 8.34 -7.51 -1.43
N VAL A 37 8.46 -6.20 -1.58
CA VAL A 37 8.52 -5.51 -2.88
C VAL A 37 9.70 -4.54 -2.92
N MET A 38 10.31 -4.38 -4.09
CA MET A 38 11.34 -3.35 -4.30
C MET A 38 10.69 -2.03 -4.66
N VAL A 39 11.03 -0.97 -3.94
CA VAL A 39 10.57 0.40 -4.18
C VAL A 39 11.79 1.30 -4.05
N ASP A 40 12.17 1.95 -5.15
CA ASP A 40 13.32 2.88 -5.22
C ASP A 40 14.61 2.35 -4.56
N GLY A 41 15.03 1.15 -4.93
CA GLY A 41 16.25 0.53 -4.39
C GLY A 41 16.14 0.10 -2.93
N HIS A 42 14.95 0.14 -2.32
CA HIS A 42 14.70 -0.39 -0.99
C HIS A 42 13.71 -1.53 -1.03
N ARG A 43 13.85 -2.47 -0.10
CA ARG A 43 12.90 -3.56 0.05
C ARG A 43 11.87 -3.18 1.11
N GLN A 44 10.60 -3.25 0.77
CA GLN A 44 9.53 -2.86 1.68
C GLN A 44 8.62 -4.05 2.01
N LEU A 45 8.18 -4.11 3.27
CA LEU A 45 7.04 -4.92 3.71
C LEU A 45 5.91 -3.97 4.12
N VAL A 46 4.77 -4.13 3.46
CA VAL A 46 3.60 -3.26 3.60
C VAL A 46 2.41 -4.12 4.02
N TYR A 47 1.81 -3.79 5.16
CA TYR A 47 0.67 -4.51 5.71
C TYR A 47 -0.05 -3.72 6.80
N GLU A 48 -1.16 -4.28 7.27
CA GLU A 48 -2.02 -3.72 8.31
C GLU A 48 -1.96 -4.58 9.57
N LEU A 49 -1.71 -3.93 10.71
CA LEU A 49 -1.85 -4.52 12.04
C LEU A 49 -3.16 -4.05 12.65
N HIS A 50 -4.11 -4.97 12.80
CA HIS A 50 -5.38 -4.72 13.47
C HIS A 50 -5.16 -4.87 14.97
N VAL A 51 -5.54 -3.83 15.73
CA VAL A 51 -5.43 -3.77 17.19
C VAL A 51 -6.82 -3.59 17.77
N THR A 52 -7.34 -4.64 18.42
CA THR A 52 -8.65 -4.62 19.07
C THR A 52 -8.50 -4.63 20.57
N ASN A 53 -9.11 -3.67 21.27
CA ASN A 53 -9.06 -3.64 22.73
C ASN A 53 -10.02 -4.67 23.34
N TYR A 54 -9.51 -5.68 24.05
CA TYR A 54 -10.30 -6.63 24.83
C TYR A 54 -10.29 -6.36 26.34
N ALA A 55 -9.59 -5.31 26.79
CA ALA A 55 -9.66 -4.86 28.17
C ALA A 55 -11.02 -4.20 28.47
N GLY A 56 -11.45 -4.27 29.74
CA GLY A 56 -12.66 -3.58 30.22
C GLY A 56 -12.47 -2.06 30.44
N VAL A 57 -11.32 -1.51 30.04
CA VAL A 57 -10.97 -0.08 30.15
C VAL A 57 -10.39 0.41 28.82
N SER A 58 -10.47 1.72 28.56
CA SER A 58 -9.83 2.29 27.38
C SER A 58 -8.32 2.15 27.44
N LEU A 59 -7.71 1.76 26.32
CA LEU A 59 -6.27 1.63 26.16
C LEU A 59 -5.77 2.55 25.05
N LEU A 60 -4.66 3.24 25.28
CA LEU A 60 -4.03 4.10 24.29
C LEU A 60 -2.69 3.50 23.85
N PRO A 61 -2.54 3.06 22.59
CA PRO A 61 -1.25 2.65 22.04
C PRO A 61 -0.23 3.78 22.14
N SER A 62 0.97 3.48 22.62
CA SER A 62 2.02 4.49 22.86
C SER A 62 3.30 4.23 22.08
N ALA A 63 3.64 2.97 21.80
CA ALA A 63 4.77 2.61 20.95
C ALA A 63 4.53 1.24 20.28
N LEU A 64 5.07 1.07 19.08
CA LEU A 64 5.07 -0.17 18.33
C LEU A 64 6.50 -0.48 17.85
N ASP A 65 6.99 -1.67 18.16
CA ASP A 65 8.15 -2.27 17.51
C ASP A 65 7.71 -3.40 16.58
N VAL A 66 8.31 -3.45 15.38
CA VAL A 66 8.23 -4.58 14.45
C VAL A 66 9.57 -5.30 14.48
N LEU A 67 9.56 -6.59 14.76
CA LEU A 67 10.76 -7.38 15.01
C LEU A 67 10.81 -8.60 14.09
N ASP A 68 12.01 -9.02 13.71
CA ASP A 68 12.21 -10.39 13.20
C ASP A 68 11.97 -11.36 14.35
N ALA A 69 11.09 -12.34 14.16
CA ALA A 69 10.80 -13.33 15.19
C ALA A 69 12.02 -14.20 15.54
N ASP A 70 12.99 -14.30 14.63
CA ASP A 70 14.23 -15.06 14.82
C ASP A 70 15.38 -14.16 15.34
N ALA A 71 15.20 -12.83 15.43
CA ALA A 71 16.21 -11.87 15.87
C ALA A 71 15.57 -10.64 16.54
N THR A 72 15.14 -10.78 17.79
CA THR A 72 14.31 -9.79 18.50
C THR A 72 15.09 -8.69 19.23
N GLU A 73 16.41 -8.63 19.08
CA GLU A 73 17.26 -7.68 19.79
C GLU A 73 17.11 -6.25 19.27
N LYS A 74 16.95 -6.11 17.94
CA LYS A 74 16.81 -4.82 17.26
C LYS A 74 15.53 -4.80 16.43
N PRO A 75 14.63 -3.84 16.68
CA PRO A 75 13.48 -3.63 15.81
C PRO A 75 13.90 -3.36 14.37
N LEU A 76 13.16 -3.95 13.43
CA LEU A 76 13.21 -3.62 12.01
C LEU A 76 12.59 -2.24 11.76
N ALA A 77 11.57 -1.89 12.55
CA ALA A 77 10.96 -0.58 12.58
C ALA A 77 10.37 -0.29 13.96
N SER A 78 10.37 0.99 14.36
CA SER A 78 9.81 1.45 15.64
C SER A 78 9.12 2.80 15.48
N TRP A 79 7.94 2.95 16.09
CA TRP A 79 7.21 4.21 16.14
C TRP A 79 6.62 4.45 17.51
N ALA A 80 6.63 5.70 17.97
CA ALA A 80 6.05 6.09 19.25
C ALA A 80 5.35 7.46 19.15
N GLY A 81 4.43 7.72 20.07
CA GLY A 81 3.75 9.01 20.19
C GLY A 81 3.09 9.45 18.87
N PRO A 82 3.25 10.73 18.44
CA PRO A 82 2.63 11.23 17.21
C PRO A 82 2.97 10.44 15.95
N ALA A 83 4.18 9.88 15.86
CA ALA A 83 4.59 9.08 14.70
C ALA A 83 3.81 7.76 14.61
N LEU A 84 3.48 7.15 15.74
CA LEU A 84 2.58 5.99 15.77
C LEU A 84 1.15 6.42 15.41
N VAL A 85 0.63 7.46 16.05
CA VAL A 85 -0.75 7.95 15.83
C VAL A 85 -1.01 8.30 14.36
N ALA A 86 -0.06 8.93 13.66
CA ALA A 86 -0.18 9.26 12.24
C ALA A 86 -0.38 8.02 11.33
N ARG A 87 0.07 6.85 11.78
CA ARG A 87 -0.07 5.55 11.10
C ARG A 87 -1.33 4.80 11.52
N MET A 88 -2.17 5.40 12.36
CA MET A 88 -3.37 4.76 12.88
C MET A 88 -4.64 5.36 12.29
N ALA A 89 -5.63 4.49 12.08
CA ALA A 89 -7.01 4.89 11.90
C ALA A 89 -7.93 3.97 12.69
N ILE A 90 -9.01 4.51 13.27
CA ILE A 90 -10.12 3.73 13.80
C ILE A 90 -10.73 2.98 12.63
N ALA A 91 -10.92 1.66 12.78
CA ALA A 91 -11.40 0.81 11.70
C ALA A 91 -12.71 1.35 11.09
N GLY A 92 -12.75 1.46 9.76
CA GLY A 92 -13.89 2.03 9.03
C GLY A 92 -13.94 3.56 8.97
N THR A 93 -12.91 4.27 9.45
CA THR A 93 -12.83 5.74 9.42
C THR A 93 -11.44 6.22 8.99
N ASP A 94 -11.29 7.52 8.74
CA ASP A 94 -10.01 8.21 8.51
C ASP A 94 -9.44 8.87 9.79
N LYS A 95 -10.06 8.62 10.95
CA LYS A 95 -9.71 9.28 12.22
C LYS A 95 -8.72 8.45 13.00
N SER A 96 -7.62 9.05 13.44
CA SER A 96 -6.73 8.43 14.42
C SER A 96 -7.38 8.37 15.82
N PRO A 97 -6.95 7.45 16.70
CA PRO A 97 -7.39 7.44 18.09
C PRO A 97 -7.03 8.74 18.81
N GLY A 98 -7.97 9.29 19.57
CA GLY A 98 -7.75 10.47 20.41
C GLY A 98 -7.14 10.14 21.77
N ALA A 99 -7.06 11.16 22.64
CA ALA A 99 -6.51 11.01 23.99
C ALA A 99 -7.35 10.10 24.89
N GLU A 100 -8.62 9.90 24.56
CA GLU A 100 -9.54 8.96 25.19
C GLU A 100 -9.18 7.48 24.96
N GLY A 101 -8.26 7.21 24.03
CA GLY A 101 -7.84 5.85 23.67
C GLY A 101 -8.91 5.05 22.94
N LEU A 102 -8.64 3.76 22.79
CA LEU A 102 -9.56 2.79 22.20
C LEU A 102 -10.42 2.19 23.30
N ALA A 103 -11.74 2.42 23.24
CA ALA A 103 -12.68 1.80 24.17
C ALA A 103 -12.73 0.27 24.03
N ALA A 104 -13.32 -0.42 25.00
CA ALA A 104 -13.50 -1.87 24.95
C ALA A 104 -14.25 -2.29 23.65
N GLY A 105 -13.73 -3.29 22.94
CA GLY A 105 -14.24 -3.78 21.66
C GLY A 105 -13.88 -2.92 20.44
N MET A 106 -13.32 -1.72 20.65
CA MET A 106 -12.92 -0.83 19.56
C MET A 106 -11.66 -1.36 18.86
N GLN A 107 -11.64 -1.27 17.54
CA GLN A 107 -10.50 -1.64 16.71
C GLN A 107 -9.89 -0.41 16.05
N ALA A 108 -8.57 -0.34 16.06
CA ALA A 108 -7.81 0.50 15.13
C ALA A 108 -6.97 -0.36 14.20
N VAL A 109 -6.59 0.21 13.07
CA VAL A 109 -5.62 -0.34 12.14
C VAL A 109 -4.37 0.52 12.20
N ILE A 110 -3.23 -0.12 12.39
CA ILE A 110 -1.91 0.48 12.25
C ILE A 110 -1.36 0.09 10.89
N TYR A 111 -1.12 1.07 10.02
CA TYR A 111 -0.53 0.88 8.69
C TYR A 111 0.98 0.77 8.83
N VAL A 112 1.52 -0.44 8.61
CA VAL A 112 2.92 -0.77 8.88
C VAL A 112 3.71 -0.82 7.58
N GLU A 113 4.77 -0.03 7.52
CA GLU A 113 5.76 -0.07 6.44
C GLU A 113 7.15 -0.31 7.04
N VAL A 114 7.71 -1.48 6.76
CA VAL A 114 9.09 -1.81 7.13
C VAL A 114 9.97 -1.63 5.91
N VAL A 115 10.91 -0.69 5.99
CA VAL A 115 11.89 -0.43 4.94
C VAL A 115 13.20 -1.13 5.31
N LEU A 116 13.68 -1.98 4.40
CA LEU A 116 14.91 -2.73 4.52
C LEU A 116 15.88 -2.31 3.40
N PRO A 117 17.21 -2.39 3.63
CA PRO A 117 18.18 -2.30 2.54
C PRO A 117 17.89 -3.31 1.42
N ALA A 118 18.26 -2.99 0.17
CA ALA A 118 18.00 -3.83 -1.00
C ALA A 118 18.49 -5.28 -0.83
N ASP A 119 19.69 -5.42 -0.30
CA ASP A 119 20.44 -6.67 -0.09
C ASP A 119 20.12 -7.35 1.25
N ALA A 120 19.32 -6.71 2.11
CA ALA A 120 18.95 -7.28 3.38
C ALA A 120 18.08 -8.53 3.19
N ARG A 121 18.37 -9.54 4.01
CA ARG A 121 17.53 -10.75 4.11
C ARG A 121 16.14 -10.37 4.61
N VAL A 122 15.10 -10.78 3.89
CA VAL A 122 13.72 -10.67 4.36
C VAL A 122 13.48 -11.64 5.52
N PRO A 123 12.97 -11.17 6.67
CA PRO A 123 12.53 -12.02 7.77
C PRO A 123 11.54 -13.08 7.30
N ARG A 124 11.61 -14.29 7.86
CA ARG A 124 10.61 -15.33 7.53
C ARG A 124 9.32 -15.13 8.30
N ARG A 125 9.45 -14.57 9.50
CA ARG A 125 8.36 -14.34 10.43
C ARG A 125 8.62 -13.02 11.14
N LEU A 126 7.54 -12.34 11.48
CA LEU A 126 7.57 -11.09 12.22
C LEU A 126 6.77 -11.25 13.51
N ILE A 127 7.14 -10.47 14.52
CA ILE A 127 6.34 -10.22 15.72
C ILE A 127 6.18 -8.72 15.92
N HIS A 128 5.15 -8.36 16.69
CA HIS A 128 4.92 -6.99 17.13
C HIS A 128 5.02 -6.92 18.64
N ARG A 129 5.64 -5.86 19.14
CA ARG A 129 5.58 -5.47 20.54
C ARG A 129 4.89 -4.11 20.63
N LEU A 130 3.70 -4.09 21.21
CA LEU A 130 2.87 -2.90 21.34
C LEU A 130 2.82 -2.47 22.82
N ALA A 131 3.44 -1.33 23.11
CA ALA A 131 3.29 -0.66 24.39
C ALA A 131 2.03 0.22 24.37
N TYR A 132 1.38 0.31 25.52
CA TYR A 132 0.16 1.10 25.69
C TYR A 132 0.05 1.67 27.11
N ARG A 133 -0.92 2.57 27.31
CA ARG A 133 -1.32 3.05 28.63
C ARG A 133 -2.81 2.81 28.85
N THR A 134 -3.19 2.50 30.09
CA THR A 134 -4.61 2.53 30.47
C THR A 134 -5.08 3.97 30.61
N ILE A 135 -6.23 4.29 30.04
CA ILE A 135 -6.89 5.57 30.31
C ILE A 135 -7.69 5.41 31.61
N SER A 136 -6.98 5.60 32.72
CA SER A 136 -7.47 5.56 34.10
C SER A 136 -6.78 6.69 34.89
N HIS A 137 -7.18 6.92 36.14
CA HIS A 137 -6.61 7.99 36.96
C HIS A 137 -5.08 7.86 37.15
N GLU A 138 -4.53 6.64 37.06
CA GLU A 138 -3.10 6.38 37.31
C GLU A 138 -2.28 6.16 36.02
N GLY A 139 -2.92 6.00 34.85
CA GLY A 139 -2.21 5.98 33.58
C GLY A 139 -1.22 4.82 33.41
N GLU A 140 -1.53 3.66 33.98
CA GLU A 140 -0.63 2.50 34.09
C GLU A 140 -0.09 2.05 32.73
N PRO A 141 1.25 1.88 32.58
CA PRO A 141 1.84 1.33 31.37
C PRO A 141 1.55 -0.17 31.25
N GLY A 142 1.44 -0.63 30.01
CA GLY A 142 1.34 -2.04 29.66
C GLY A 142 2.01 -2.33 28.33
N GLU A 143 2.24 -3.60 28.08
CA GLU A 143 2.83 -4.08 26.84
C GLU A 143 2.21 -5.43 26.47
N VAL A 144 2.02 -5.65 25.17
CA VAL A 144 1.65 -6.94 24.62
C VAL A 144 2.57 -7.28 23.45
N THR A 145 3.04 -8.52 23.42
CA THR A 145 3.76 -9.08 22.26
C THR A 145 2.79 -9.98 21.50
N GLY A 146 2.61 -9.69 20.22
CA GLY A 146 1.75 -10.46 19.32
C GLY A 146 2.36 -11.81 18.93
N GLY A 147 1.52 -12.73 18.47
CA GLY A 147 1.97 -14.00 17.91
C GLY A 147 2.78 -13.81 16.62
N ALA A 148 3.78 -14.66 16.42
CA ALA A 148 4.62 -14.59 15.22
C ALA A 148 3.86 -15.06 13.98
N PHE A 149 3.77 -14.19 12.95
CA PHE A 149 3.12 -14.46 11.67
C PHE A 149 4.13 -14.58 10.54
N ALA A 150 3.76 -15.25 9.45
CA ALA A 150 4.65 -15.49 8.31
C ALA A 150 4.71 -14.29 7.37
N VAL A 151 5.87 -14.09 6.74
CA VAL A 151 6.03 -13.24 5.56
C VAL A 151 5.82 -14.11 4.31
N ASP A 152 5.03 -13.61 3.37
CA ASP A 152 4.83 -14.28 2.08
C ASP A 152 6.12 -14.21 1.26
N ARG A 153 6.60 -15.38 0.84
CA ARG A 153 7.89 -15.54 0.15
C ARG A 153 7.76 -15.63 -1.36
N ARG A 154 6.55 -15.51 -1.90
CA ARG A 154 6.33 -15.35 -3.34
C ARG A 154 6.95 -14.04 -3.81
N ALA A 155 7.42 -14.01 -5.05
CA ALA A 155 7.85 -12.77 -5.68
C ALA A 155 6.63 -11.95 -6.15
N PRO A 156 6.69 -10.61 -6.07
CA PRO A 156 5.76 -9.72 -6.78
C PRO A 156 5.70 -10.07 -8.26
N VAL A 157 4.57 -9.80 -8.91
CA VAL A 157 4.48 -9.95 -10.36
C VAL A 157 5.27 -8.81 -11.03
N SER A 158 6.08 -9.16 -12.04
CA SER A 158 6.76 -8.18 -12.89
C SER A 158 5.93 -7.92 -14.13
N LEU A 159 5.64 -6.64 -14.38
CA LEU A 159 4.65 -6.18 -15.34
C LEU A 159 5.25 -5.21 -16.34
N ALA A 160 4.84 -5.27 -17.60
CA ALA A 160 5.13 -4.18 -18.53
C ALA A 160 4.42 -2.89 -18.08
N PRO A 161 4.93 -1.71 -18.47
CA PRO A 161 4.22 -0.46 -18.24
C PRO A 161 2.77 -0.48 -18.76
N PRO A 162 1.80 0.01 -17.99
CA PRO A 162 0.40 0.09 -18.42
C PRO A 162 0.14 1.27 -19.37
N LEU A 163 1.15 2.12 -19.60
CA LEU A 163 1.10 3.36 -20.37
C LEU A 163 2.39 3.46 -21.20
N ARG A 164 2.42 4.39 -22.16
CA ARG A 164 3.59 4.62 -23.02
C ARG A 164 4.12 6.05 -22.94
N GLY A 165 5.42 6.22 -23.16
CA GLY A 165 6.13 7.48 -23.04
C GLY A 165 5.93 8.10 -21.65
N GLY A 166 5.94 9.43 -21.60
CA GLY A 166 5.84 10.22 -20.38
C GLY A 166 5.96 11.70 -20.71
N PRO A 167 6.17 12.56 -19.69
CA PRO A 167 6.28 12.22 -18.27
C PRO A 167 4.97 11.75 -17.62
N TRP A 168 5.06 10.73 -16.76
CA TRP A 168 3.98 10.30 -15.86
C TRP A 168 4.44 10.41 -14.41
N VAL A 169 3.61 10.96 -13.52
CA VAL A 169 3.87 10.92 -12.08
C VAL A 169 3.14 9.75 -11.44
N ALA A 170 3.84 9.01 -10.58
CA ALA A 170 3.29 7.94 -9.75
C ALA A 170 2.70 8.52 -8.46
N ILE A 171 1.38 8.71 -8.39
CA ILE A 171 0.72 9.22 -7.20
C ILE A 171 0.20 8.06 -6.37
N TYR A 172 0.90 7.82 -5.28
CA TYR A 172 0.48 6.98 -4.17
C TYR A 172 1.38 7.35 -3.00
N ASP A 173 0.87 7.37 -1.78
CA ASP A 173 1.71 7.51 -0.59
C ASP A 173 1.00 6.92 0.63
N ALA A 174 1.76 6.23 1.47
CA ALA A 174 1.22 5.49 2.60
C ALA A 174 0.71 6.42 3.73
N SER A 175 1.18 7.67 3.78
CA SER A 175 0.82 8.64 4.81
C SER A 175 -0.52 9.33 4.53
N VAL A 176 -0.94 9.42 3.27
CA VAL A 176 -2.17 10.11 2.85
C VAL A 176 -3.40 9.46 3.51
N PRO A 177 -4.12 10.14 4.42
CA PRO A 177 -5.18 9.52 5.24
C PRO A 177 -6.32 8.87 4.44
N ARG A 178 -6.59 9.36 3.23
CA ARG A 178 -7.61 8.82 2.31
C ARG A 178 -6.99 8.25 1.03
N GLY A 179 -5.68 8.00 1.03
CA GLY A 179 -5.00 7.36 -0.07
C GLY A 179 -5.38 5.87 -0.14
N HIS A 180 -5.15 5.26 -1.30
CA HIS A 180 -5.55 3.89 -1.63
C HIS A 180 -5.23 2.85 -0.56
N ARG A 181 -4.06 2.98 0.08
CA ARG A 181 -3.60 2.10 1.16
C ARG A 181 -4.47 2.15 2.43
N ARG A 182 -5.19 3.24 2.68
CA ARG A 182 -5.94 3.48 3.92
C ARG A 182 -7.45 3.37 3.76
N VAL A 183 -7.92 3.00 2.56
CA VAL A 183 -9.34 2.82 2.27
C VAL A 183 -9.69 1.33 2.30
N MET A 184 -10.41 0.94 3.35
CA MET A 184 -10.92 -0.42 3.52
C MET A 184 -12.35 -0.56 2.99
N PHE A 185 -12.62 -1.66 2.30
CA PHE A 185 -13.94 -2.04 1.83
C PHE A 185 -14.41 -3.30 2.56
N ALA A 186 -15.53 -3.21 3.26
CA ALA A 186 -16.19 -4.37 3.88
C ALA A 186 -17.26 -4.92 2.94
N LEU A 187 -16.88 -5.86 2.08
CA LEU A 187 -17.74 -6.48 1.08
C LEU A 187 -17.79 -8.00 1.29
N ASP A 188 -18.96 -8.59 1.10
CA ASP A 188 -19.19 -10.04 1.29
C ASP A 188 -18.72 -10.56 2.66
N GLY A 189 -18.94 -9.74 3.70
CA GLY A 189 -18.57 -10.06 5.08
C GLY A 189 -17.06 -10.02 5.37
N ARG A 190 -16.23 -9.47 4.47
CA ARG A 190 -14.77 -9.36 4.66
C ARG A 190 -14.29 -7.93 4.40
N ALA A 191 -13.52 -7.40 5.33
CA ALA A 191 -12.78 -6.15 5.14
C ALA A 191 -11.54 -6.42 4.30
N ARG A 192 -11.33 -5.60 3.27
CA ARG A 192 -10.19 -5.70 2.35
C ARG A 192 -9.63 -4.35 1.97
N ILE A 193 -8.39 -4.33 1.49
CA ILE A 193 -7.77 -3.15 0.85
C ILE A 193 -7.34 -3.57 -0.56
N PRO A 194 -8.26 -3.54 -1.56
CA PRO A 194 -7.95 -3.94 -2.93
C PRO A 194 -6.83 -3.10 -3.52
N ALA A 195 -6.82 -1.80 -3.23
CA ALA A 195 -5.90 -0.83 -3.79
C ALA A 195 -4.62 -0.63 -2.93
N ARG A 196 -4.21 -1.62 -2.12
CA ARG A 196 -3.07 -1.49 -1.18
C ARG A 196 -1.78 -0.96 -1.83
N PHE A 197 -1.53 -1.39 -3.07
CA PHE A 197 -0.37 -1.01 -3.88
C PHE A 197 -0.78 -0.26 -5.15
N ALA A 198 -1.98 0.34 -5.18
CA ALA A 198 -2.44 1.06 -6.35
C ALA A 198 -1.59 2.30 -6.61
N ILE A 199 -1.43 2.62 -7.90
CA ILE A 199 -0.79 3.85 -8.37
C ILE A 199 -1.77 4.60 -9.26
N ASP A 200 -1.95 5.89 -8.97
CA ASP A 200 -2.61 6.81 -9.89
C ASP A 200 -1.58 7.46 -10.79
N TRP A 201 -1.69 7.21 -12.09
CA TRP A 201 -0.79 7.74 -13.10
C TRP A 201 -1.35 9.00 -13.74
N PHE A 202 -0.75 10.14 -13.43
CA PHE A 202 -1.08 11.43 -14.04
C PHE A 202 -0.05 11.83 -15.09
N LYS A 203 -0.49 12.22 -16.29
CA LYS A 203 0.41 12.74 -17.33
C LYS A 203 0.75 14.20 -17.06
N LEU A 204 2.02 14.55 -17.21
CA LEU A 204 2.52 15.89 -16.97
C LEU A 204 3.28 16.43 -18.19
N ASP A 205 3.39 17.75 -18.29
CA ASP A 205 4.43 18.37 -19.10
C ASP A 205 5.72 18.57 -18.27
N ARG A 206 6.78 19.05 -18.93
CA ARG A 206 8.08 19.35 -18.28
C ARG A 206 8.02 20.46 -17.22
N ARG A 207 6.91 21.19 -17.13
CA ARG A 207 6.69 22.27 -16.16
C ARG A 207 5.77 21.83 -15.01
N GLY A 208 5.28 20.59 -15.02
CA GLY A 208 4.37 20.04 -14.02
C GLY A 208 2.88 20.33 -14.28
N HIS A 209 2.51 20.86 -15.44
CA HIS A 209 1.09 21.00 -15.76
C HIS A 209 0.50 19.64 -16.16
N HIS A 210 -0.70 19.34 -15.68
CA HIS A 210 -1.48 18.15 -16.06
C HIS A 210 -2.54 18.44 -17.14
N ALA A 211 -2.73 19.70 -17.55
CA ALA A 211 -3.71 20.11 -18.56
C ALA A 211 -3.15 21.13 -19.56
N ARG A 212 -3.59 21.03 -20.82
CA ARG A 212 -3.20 21.93 -21.93
C ARG A 212 -3.86 23.30 -21.85
N SER A 213 -4.99 23.39 -21.15
CA SER A 213 -5.77 24.62 -20.97
C SER A 213 -6.59 24.49 -19.69
N ASN A 214 -7.85 24.93 -19.67
CA ASN A 214 -8.69 24.91 -18.47
C ASN A 214 -8.77 23.50 -17.86
N ALA A 215 -8.11 23.29 -16.72
CA ALA A 215 -8.05 22.02 -16.01
C ALA A 215 -9.43 21.57 -15.49
N GLN A 216 -10.42 22.46 -15.37
CA GLN A 216 -11.78 22.08 -14.97
C GLN A 216 -12.53 21.26 -16.03
N VAL A 217 -12.00 21.10 -17.23
CA VAL A 217 -12.60 20.29 -18.30
C VAL A 217 -11.74 19.05 -18.53
N ALA A 218 -12.31 17.85 -18.32
CA ALA A 218 -11.58 16.59 -18.33
C ALA A 218 -10.77 16.36 -19.62
N ARG A 219 -11.37 16.59 -20.79
CA ARG A 219 -10.70 16.42 -22.11
C ARG A 219 -9.47 17.32 -22.34
N ASN A 220 -9.26 18.35 -21.52
CA ASN A 220 -8.11 19.25 -21.63
C ASN A 220 -6.87 18.68 -20.92
N TRP A 221 -7.02 17.64 -20.10
CA TRP A 221 -5.93 16.99 -19.41
C TRP A 221 -5.02 16.28 -20.39
N LEU A 222 -3.72 16.27 -20.09
CA LEU A 222 -2.70 15.69 -20.95
C LEU A 222 -2.87 14.18 -21.11
N GLY A 223 -3.29 13.50 -20.04
CA GLY A 223 -3.48 12.05 -20.03
C GLY A 223 -4.80 11.57 -20.62
N TYR A 224 -5.80 12.45 -20.76
CA TYR A 224 -7.12 12.05 -21.26
C TYR A 224 -7.02 11.51 -22.70
N GLY A 225 -7.54 10.31 -22.92
CA GLY A 225 -7.54 9.64 -24.21
C GLY A 225 -6.23 8.94 -24.57
N GLU A 226 -5.23 8.93 -23.69
CA GLU A 226 -4.00 8.16 -23.90
C GLU A 226 -4.29 6.65 -23.87
N ASP A 227 -3.59 5.89 -24.72
CA ASP A 227 -3.74 4.44 -24.80
C ASP A 227 -3.35 3.78 -23.48
N VAL A 228 -4.22 2.89 -23.00
CA VAL A 228 -3.96 2.01 -21.85
C VAL A 228 -3.59 0.63 -22.36
N LEU A 229 -2.50 0.07 -21.83
CA LEU A 229 -1.84 -1.12 -22.36
C LEU A 229 -2.00 -2.33 -21.42
N ALA A 230 -2.19 -3.50 -22.02
CA ALA A 230 -2.12 -4.77 -21.30
C ALA A 230 -0.69 -4.98 -20.75
N VAL A 231 -0.58 -5.20 -19.44
CA VAL A 231 0.70 -5.29 -18.71
C VAL A 231 1.40 -6.64 -18.87
N ALA A 232 0.70 -7.64 -19.40
CA ALA A 232 1.17 -8.99 -19.63
C ALA A 232 0.31 -9.67 -20.70
N ASP A 233 0.79 -10.81 -21.21
CA ASP A 233 -0.08 -11.76 -21.89
C ASP A 233 -1.08 -12.31 -20.85
N ALA A 234 -2.36 -12.09 -21.07
CA ALA A 234 -3.38 -12.31 -20.05
C ALA A 234 -4.76 -12.61 -20.64
N THR A 235 -5.70 -13.01 -19.79
CA THR A 235 -7.11 -13.17 -20.15
C THR A 235 -7.93 -12.05 -19.52
N VAL A 236 -8.81 -11.42 -20.29
CA VAL A 236 -9.79 -10.45 -19.78
C VAL A 236 -10.85 -11.19 -18.96
N VAL A 237 -11.02 -10.82 -17.70
CA VAL A 237 -11.97 -11.50 -16.78
C VAL A 237 -13.12 -10.62 -16.31
N ALA A 238 -12.98 -9.31 -16.37
CA ALA A 238 -14.06 -8.38 -16.08
C ALA A 238 -13.86 -7.07 -16.85
N THR A 239 -14.97 -6.48 -17.29
CA THR A 239 -14.97 -5.18 -17.97
C THR A 239 -16.25 -4.40 -17.65
N ARG A 240 -16.16 -3.08 -17.67
CA ARG A 240 -17.31 -2.18 -17.75
C ARG A 240 -16.97 -1.00 -18.66
N ASN A 241 -17.80 -0.71 -19.65
CA ASN A 241 -17.52 0.28 -20.70
C ASN A 241 -18.64 1.32 -20.89
N ASP A 242 -19.72 1.21 -20.12
CA ASP A 242 -20.96 1.95 -20.28
C ASP A 242 -21.18 3.02 -19.20
N TYR A 243 -20.25 3.17 -18.26
CA TYR A 243 -20.39 4.18 -17.22
C TYR A 243 -20.13 5.58 -17.79
N PRO A 244 -21.04 6.55 -17.61
CA PRO A 244 -20.79 7.91 -18.04
C PRO A 244 -19.66 8.54 -17.23
N GLU A 245 -18.97 9.50 -17.83
CA GLU A 245 -18.00 10.35 -17.14
C GLU A 245 -18.48 11.79 -17.09
N SER A 246 -18.06 12.53 -16.06
CA SER A 246 -18.34 13.96 -15.98
C SER A 246 -17.52 14.73 -17.01
N LYS A 247 -18.13 15.74 -17.64
CA LYS A 247 -17.40 16.64 -18.57
C LYS A 247 -16.42 17.57 -17.85
N THR A 248 -16.67 17.82 -16.57
CA THR A 248 -15.87 18.72 -15.73
C THR A 248 -15.41 18.03 -14.46
N LEU A 249 -14.39 18.57 -13.80
CA LEU A 249 -13.90 18.02 -12.52
C LEU A 249 -14.89 18.15 -11.36
N LYS A 250 -16.06 18.74 -11.58
CA LYS A 250 -17.17 18.67 -10.63
C LYS A 250 -17.80 17.28 -10.71
N ASN A 251 -17.11 16.30 -10.15
CA ASN A 251 -17.51 14.90 -10.15
C ASN A 251 -18.41 14.63 -8.92
N PRO A 252 -19.64 14.11 -9.10
CA PRO A 252 -20.44 13.70 -7.95
C PRO A 252 -19.79 12.49 -7.27
N ARG A 253 -20.17 12.26 -6.02
CA ARG A 253 -19.83 11.00 -5.35
C ARG A 253 -20.71 9.89 -5.90
N HIS A 254 -20.13 8.74 -6.21
CA HIS A 254 -20.86 7.60 -6.74
C HIS A 254 -21.19 6.58 -5.64
N PRO A 255 -22.19 5.71 -5.86
CA PRO A 255 -22.37 4.49 -5.07
C PRO A 255 -21.09 3.64 -5.07
N LEU A 256 -20.84 2.90 -3.99
CA LEU A 256 -19.62 2.12 -3.81
C LEU A 256 -19.30 1.20 -5.01
N GLY A 257 -20.29 0.51 -5.57
CA GLY A 257 -20.10 -0.40 -6.71
C GLY A 257 -19.83 0.31 -8.05
N GLU A 258 -19.89 1.63 -8.08
CA GLU A 258 -19.67 2.45 -9.28
C GLU A 258 -18.38 3.27 -9.21
N GLY A 259 -17.68 3.26 -8.07
CA GLY A 259 -16.45 4.05 -7.86
C GLY A 259 -15.36 3.78 -8.89
N SER A 260 -15.26 2.55 -9.39
CA SER A 260 -14.28 2.18 -10.43
C SER A 260 -14.54 2.78 -11.82
N GLY A 261 -15.76 3.29 -12.04
CA GLY A 261 -16.18 3.76 -13.36
C GLY A 261 -16.12 2.66 -14.41
N ASN A 262 -15.55 2.97 -15.57
CA ASN A 262 -15.20 1.99 -16.60
C ASN A 262 -13.86 1.36 -16.28
N PHE A 263 -13.77 0.05 -16.45
CA PHE A 263 -12.58 -0.69 -16.09
C PHE A 263 -12.34 -1.91 -16.98
N VAL A 264 -11.10 -2.39 -16.97
CA VAL A 264 -10.69 -3.72 -17.46
C VAL A 264 -9.99 -4.44 -16.32
N SER A 265 -10.20 -5.75 -16.18
CA SER A 265 -9.45 -6.61 -15.26
C SER A 265 -8.87 -7.80 -16.02
N LEU A 266 -7.57 -8.03 -15.87
CA LEU A 266 -6.80 -9.05 -16.56
C LEU A 266 -6.34 -10.11 -15.55
N ALA A 267 -6.61 -11.39 -15.84
CA ALA A 267 -6.04 -12.51 -15.09
C ALA A 267 -4.60 -12.77 -15.55
N LEU A 268 -3.66 -12.64 -14.62
CA LEU A 268 -2.22 -12.80 -14.83
C LEU A 268 -1.73 -14.24 -14.57
N GLY A 269 -2.63 -15.13 -14.15
CA GLY A 269 -2.30 -16.44 -13.60
C GLY A 269 -1.96 -16.40 -12.10
N GLY A 270 -1.90 -17.59 -11.48
CA GLY A 270 -1.55 -17.71 -10.06
C GLY A 270 -2.50 -17.01 -9.07
N GLY A 271 -3.75 -16.75 -9.49
CA GLY A 271 -4.75 -16.05 -8.68
C GLY A 271 -4.50 -14.55 -8.56
N ARG A 272 -3.77 -13.94 -9.50
CA ARG A 272 -3.47 -12.49 -9.53
C ARG A 272 -4.21 -11.81 -10.67
N TYR A 273 -4.71 -10.61 -10.41
CA TYR A 273 -5.48 -9.84 -11.36
C TYR A 273 -4.96 -8.41 -11.42
N ALA A 274 -4.73 -7.87 -12.62
CA ALA A 274 -4.42 -6.47 -12.83
C ALA A 274 -5.71 -5.71 -13.17
N HIS A 275 -5.94 -4.56 -12.54
CA HIS A 275 -7.12 -3.74 -12.73
C HIS A 275 -6.73 -2.37 -13.27
N TYR A 276 -7.53 -1.88 -14.22
CA TYR A 276 -7.39 -0.60 -14.89
C TYR A 276 -8.71 0.13 -14.72
N GLU A 277 -8.74 1.22 -13.96
CA GLU A 277 -9.97 1.93 -13.63
C GLU A 277 -9.99 3.34 -14.23
N HIS A 278 -11.16 4.00 -14.12
CA HIS A 278 -11.42 5.34 -14.62
C HIS A 278 -11.27 5.48 -16.15
N LEU A 279 -11.48 4.40 -16.90
CA LEU A 279 -11.32 4.41 -18.36
C LEU A 279 -12.38 5.27 -19.07
N GLN A 280 -12.05 5.72 -20.27
CA GLN A 280 -12.95 6.56 -21.07
C GLN A 280 -14.17 5.73 -21.54
N PRO A 281 -15.41 6.24 -21.40
CA PRO A 281 -16.61 5.53 -21.84
C PRO A 281 -16.55 5.19 -23.34
N GLY A 282 -16.88 3.95 -23.69
CA GLY A 282 -16.85 3.45 -25.06
C GLY A 282 -15.45 3.21 -25.64
N SER A 283 -14.37 3.41 -24.88
CA SER A 283 -13.00 3.24 -25.37
C SER A 283 -12.46 1.81 -25.27
N ILE A 284 -13.03 0.99 -24.39
CA ILE A 284 -12.53 -0.37 -24.14
C ILE A 284 -12.71 -1.22 -25.40
N ARG A 285 -11.61 -1.80 -25.88
CA ARG A 285 -11.52 -2.53 -27.16
C ARG A 285 -11.57 -4.04 -27.01
N VAL A 286 -11.61 -4.53 -25.77
CA VAL A 286 -11.54 -5.95 -25.43
C VAL A 286 -12.80 -6.41 -24.70
N HIS A 287 -13.03 -7.72 -24.68
CA HIS A 287 -14.20 -8.33 -24.04
C HIS A 287 -13.82 -9.50 -23.13
N VAL A 288 -14.68 -9.79 -22.15
CA VAL A 288 -14.46 -10.91 -21.20
C VAL A 288 -14.25 -12.23 -21.96
N GLY A 289 -13.21 -12.97 -21.58
CA GLY A 289 -12.77 -14.21 -22.21
C GLY A 289 -11.70 -14.03 -23.29
N GLU A 290 -11.46 -12.80 -23.75
CA GLU A 290 -10.42 -12.49 -24.73
C GLU A 290 -9.01 -12.66 -24.15
N HIS A 291 -8.08 -13.14 -24.98
CA HIS A 291 -6.66 -13.15 -24.66
C HIS A 291 -5.99 -11.93 -25.27
N VAL A 292 -5.32 -11.14 -24.42
CA VAL A 292 -4.56 -9.95 -24.83
C VAL A 292 -3.08 -10.24 -24.76
N ARG A 293 -2.29 -9.56 -25.60
CA ARG A 293 -0.83 -9.58 -25.54
C ARG A 293 -0.29 -8.42 -24.73
N ARG A 294 0.85 -8.63 -24.08
CA ARG A 294 1.62 -7.55 -23.44
C ARG A 294 1.84 -6.39 -24.42
N GLY A 295 1.50 -5.17 -24.00
CA GLY A 295 1.60 -3.94 -24.80
C GLY A 295 0.41 -3.68 -25.73
N GLU A 296 -0.56 -4.59 -25.81
CA GLU A 296 -1.79 -4.39 -26.59
C GLU A 296 -2.65 -3.27 -25.99
N VAL A 297 -3.24 -2.43 -26.85
CA VAL A 297 -4.13 -1.37 -26.42
C VAL A 297 -5.49 -1.94 -26.04
N ILE A 298 -5.84 -1.84 -24.76
CA ILE A 298 -7.10 -2.39 -24.21
C ILE A 298 -8.20 -1.34 -24.04
N GLY A 299 -7.85 -0.06 -24.04
CA GLY A 299 -8.77 1.07 -23.89
C GLY A 299 -8.04 2.41 -23.87
N ALA A 300 -8.73 3.45 -23.43
CA ALA A 300 -8.14 4.78 -23.25
C ALA A 300 -8.41 5.32 -21.83
N LEU A 301 -7.45 6.11 -21.32
CA LEU A 301 -7.53 6.78 -20.04
C LEU A 301 -8.65 7.82 -20.05
N GLY A 302 -9.53 7.80 -19.04
CA GLY A 302 -10.70 8.67 -18.96
C GLY A 302 -10.86 9.35 -17.61
N PHE A 303 -12.10 9.61 -17.23
CA PHE A 303 -12.46 10.26 -15.97
C PHE A 303 -13.76 9.70 -15.37
N SER A 304 -14.05 8.42 -15.63
CA SER A 304 -15.26 7.77 -15.12
C SER A 304 -15.10 7.33 -13.65
N GLY A 305 -16.20 7.25 -12.90
CA GLY A 305 -16.18 6.80 -11.50
C GLY A 305 -15.71 7.87 -10.51
N ASP A 306 -15.29 7.45 -9.32
CA ASP A 306 -14.81 8.31 -8.22
C ASP A 306 -13.35 8.72 -8.47
N SER A 307 -13.16 9.68 -9.37
CA SER A 307 -11.86 10.25 -9.74
C SER A 307 -11.81 11.76 -9.48
N THR A 308 -10.62 12.28 -9.17
CA THR A 308 -10.35 13.72 -8.93
C THR A 308 -9.89 14.47 -10.19
N GLY A 309 -9.38 13.76 -11.18
CA GLY A 309 -9.06 14.25 -12.52
C GLY A 309 -8.62 13.09 -13.42
N PRO A 310 -8.56 13.26 -14.76
CA PRO A 310 -8.10 12.22 -15.66
C PRO A 310 -6.73 11.61 -15.28
N HIS A 311 -6.75 10.35 -14.88
CA HIS A 311 -5.59 9.51 -14.57
C HIS A 311 -5.92 8.03 -14.80
N LEU A 312 -4.90 7.18 -14.86
CA LEU A 312 -5.09 5.74 -14.78
C LEU A 312 -4.87 5.30 -13.33
N HIS A 313 -5.91 4.78 -12.69
CA HIS A 313 -5.76 4.01 -11.45
C HIS A 313 -5.41 2.57 -11.81
N PHE A 314 -4.26 2.11 -11.34
CA PHE A 314 -3.75 0.78 -11.64
C PHE A 314 -3.34 0.04 -10.37
N HIS A 315 -3.84 -1.19 -10.19
CA HIS A 315 -3.42 -2.06 -9.10
C HIS A 315 -3.47 -3.54 -9.47
N VAL A 316 -2.86 -4.36 -8.62
CA VAL A 316 -2.96 -5.82 -8.66
C VAL A 316 -3.64 -6.32 -7.40
N SER A 317 -4.57 -7.27 -7.53
CA SER A 317 -5.22 -7.91 -6.39
C SER A 317 -5.33 -9.43 -6.56
N ASP A 318 -5.80 -10.12 -5.51
CA ASP A 318 -6.09 -11.56 -5.52
C ASP A 318 -7.52 -11.92 -5.92
N GLY A 319 -8.31 -10.97 -6.45
CA GLY A 319 -9.64 -11.28 -6.99
C GLY A 319 -9.98 -10.53 -8.29
N ALA A 320 -10.98 -11.04 -9.00
CA ALA A 320 -11.18 -10.74 -10.42
C ALA A 320 -11.89 -9.41 -10.71
N ALA A 321 -12.51 -8.78 -9.71
CA ALA A 321 -13.17 -7.50 -9.84
C ALA A 321 -12.40 -6.42 -9.06
N PRO A 322 -12.45 -5.14 -9.47
CA PRO A 322 -11.59 -4.09 -8.90
C PRO A 322 -11.59 -3.99 -7.37
N LEU A 323 -12.79 -4.11 -6.76
CA LEU A 323 -12.97 -4.07 -5.31
C LEU A 323 -12.99 -5.45 -4.64
N ALA A 324 -12.93 -6.52 -5.43
CA ALA A 324 -12.97 -7.89 -4.95
C ALA A 324 -11.55 -8.42 -4.82
N GLY A 325 -10.96 -8.31 -3.64
CA GLY A 325 -9.65 -8.90 -3.36
C GLY A 325 -8.80 -8.03 -2.46
N GLU A 326 -7.65 -8.58 -2.10
CA GLU A 326 -6.58 -7.88 -1.41
C GLU A 326 -5.54 -7.39 -2.39
N GLY A 327 -5.09 -6.15 -2.20
CA GLY A 327 -4.01 -5.59 -3.00
C GLY A 327 -2.72 -6.36 -2.79
N LEU A 328 -2.13 -6.79 -3.91
CA LEU A 328 -0.85 -7.49 -3.97
C LEU A 328 0.22 -6.55 -4.53
N PRO A 329 1.48 -6.67 -4.06
CA PRO A 329 2.55 -5.89 -4.66
C PRO A 329 2.85 -6.37 -6.08
N PHE A 330 3.30 -5.43 -6.89
CA PHE A 330 3.83 -5.67 -8.23
C PHE A 330 5.06 -4.78 -8.46
N VAL A 331 5.78 -5.05 -9.53
CA VAL A 331 6.90 -4.21 -9.98
C VAL A 331 6.75 -3.92 -11.47
N ILE A 332 7.26 -2.78 -11.91
CA ILE A 332 7.32 -2.44 -13.33
C ILE A 332 8.64 -3.00 -13.89
N ALA A 333 8.55 -3.70 -15.01
CA ALA A 333 9.66 -4.42 -15.61
C ALA A 333 10.81 -3.48 -15.99
N SER A 334 10.49 -2.29 -16.49
CA SER A 334 11.46 -1.25 -16.85
C SER A 334 10.78 0.12 -16.93
N TYR A 335 11.44 1.17 -16.44
CA TYR A 335 11.08 2.56 -16.65
C TYR A 335 12.30 3.46 -16.46
N GLU A 336 12.23 4.70 -16.97
CA GLU A 336 13.25 5.72 -16.73
C GLU A 336 12.74 6.73 -15.70
N THR A 337 13.52 7.01 -14.65
CA THR A 337 13.19 8.11 -13.73
C THR A 337 13.66 9.44 -14.30
N LEU A 338 12.73 10.33 -14.57
CA LEU A 338 13.00 11.70 -15.05
C LEU A 338 13.19 12.70 -13.91
N GLY A 339 12.54 12.46 -12.78
CA GLY A 339 12.40 13.44 -11.71
C GLY A 339 11.50 12.95 -10.59
N ASP A 340 11.12 13.85 -9.69
CA ASP A 340 10.19 13.56 -8.61
C ASP A 340 9.50 14.80 -8.03
N TYR A 341 8.42 14.54 -7.29
CA TYR A 341 7.84 15.42 -6.29
C TYR A 341 8.19 14.89 -4.89
N PRO A 342 9.19 15.46 -4.20
CA PRO A 342 9.51 15.07 -2.83
C PRO A 342 8.37 15.33 -1.84
N ASP A 343 7.52 16.30 -2.16
CA ASP A 343 6.28 16.63 -1.45
C ASP A 343 5.13 16.56 -2.45
N LEU A 344 4.16 15.68 -2.22
CA LEU A 344 3.01 15.52 -3.11
C LEU A 344 2.08 16.74 -3.11
N ASP A 345 2.12 17.58 -2.06
CA ASP A 345 1.37 18.84 -2.04
C ASP A 345 1.84 19.79 -3.15
N ASP A 346 3.09 19.66 -3.61
CA ASP A 346 3.62 20.44 -4.74
C ASP A 346 2.99 20.01 -6.07
N PHE A 347 2.65 18.73 -6.23
CA PHE A 347 1.89 18.23 -7.38
C PHE A 347 0.47 18.80 -7.38
N ASP A 348 -0.22 18.75 -6.24
CA ASP A 348 -1.58 19.29 -6.10
C ASP A 348 -1.64 20.80 -6.34
N ALA A 349 -0.58 21.52 -5.93
CA ALA A 349 -0.41 22.94 -6.19
C ALA A 349 0.00 23.28 -7.64
N GLY A 350 0.25 22.28 -8.48
CA GLY A 350 0.66 22.45 -9.88
C GLY A 350 2.07 23.03 -10.03
N LYS A 351 2.96 22.80 -9.05
CA LYS A 351 4.35 23.24 -9.13
C LYS A 351 5.15 22.36 -10.07
N THR A 352 6.28 22.87 -10.54
CA THR A 352 7.24 22.11 -11.35
C THR A 352 7.93 21.04 -10.51
N TRP A 353 7.96 19.81 -11.01
CA TRP A 353 8.71 18.70 -10.42
C TRP A 353 10.21 18.92 -10.49
N ARG A 354 10.96 18.28 -9.59
CA ARG A 354 12.41 18.31 -9.59
C ARG A 354 12.94 17.37 -10.66
N ALA A 355 13.62 17.90 -11.67
CA ALA A 355 14.26 17.07 -12.68
C ALA A 355 15.56 16.44 -12.15
N LEU A 356 15.78 15.17 -12.48
CA LEU A 356 17.07 14.51 -12.30
C LEU A 356 18.02 14.91 -13.45
N PRO A 357 19.34 14.98 -13.20
CA PRO A 357 20.33 15.30 -14.23
C PRO A 357 20.25 14.32 -15.41
N ALA A 358 20.36 14.80 -16.65
CA ALA A 358 20.28 13.95 -17.86
C ALA A 358 21.34 12.84 -17.98
N GLN A 359 22.35 12.81 -17.10
CA GLN A 359 23.37 11.75 -17.02
C GLN A 359 23.03 10.65 -16.00
N THR A 360 21.94 10.80 -15.24
CA THR A 360 21.45 9.73 -14.35
C THR A 360 20.41 8.89 -15.08
N GLU A 361 20.78 8.24 -16.19
CA GLU A 361 20.01 7.10 -16.69
C GLU A 361 20.05 6.02 -15.61
N HIS A 362 18.98 5.91 -14.82
CA HIS A 362 18.74 4.72 -14.03
C HIS A 362 17.48 4.11 -14.61
N GLY A 363 17.64 3.34 -15.69
CA GLY A 363 16.66 2.32 -16.01
C GLY A 363 16.43 1.51 -14.74
N ARG A 364 15.19 1.53 -14.24
CA ARG A 364 14.80 0.79 -13.05
C ARG A 364 14.08 -0.44 -13.52
N ASP A 365 14.70 -1.59 -13.24
CA ASP A 365 14.15 -2.87 -13.63
C ASP A 365 13.64 -3.62 -12.41
N GLY A 366 12.39 -4.08 -12.50
CA GLY A 366 11.81 -4.93 -11.46
C GLY A 366 11.62 -4.22 -10.11
N GLU A 367 11.34 -2.92 -10.13
CA GLU A 367 10.97 -2.12 -8.95
C GLU A 367 9.65 -1.38 -9.19
N MET A 368 8.99 -1.00 -8.10
CA MET A 368 7.90 -0.03 -8.12
C MET A 368 8.52 1.38 -8.02
N PRO A 369 8.11 2.35 -8.86
CA PRO A 369 8.55 3.74 -8.74
C PRO A 369 8.20 4.33 -7.38
N ALA A 370 9.03 5.18 -6.79
CA ALA A 370 8.72 5.84 -5.52
C ALA A 370 7.41 6.67 -5.59
N PRO A 371 6.73 6.92 -4.45
CA PRO A 371 5.75 7.99 -4.34
C PRO A 371 6.26 9.29 -4.98
N GLY A 372 5.48 9.88 -5.88
CA GLY A 372 5.82 11.16 -6.53
C GLY A 372 6.91 11.06 -7.60
N ALA A 373 7.44 9.86 -7.90
CA ALA A 373 8.40 9.69 -8.99
C ALA A 373 7.78 10.08 -10.33
N VAL A 374 8.51 10.86 -11.11
CA VAL A 374 8.16 11.22 -12.48
C VAL A 374 8.97 10.34 -13.42
N VAL A 375 8.30 9.56 -14.26
CA VAL A 375 8.89 8.51 -15.08
C VAL A 375 8.53 8.64 -16.56
N ASP A 376 9.36 8.04 -17.41
CA ASP A 376 9.07 7.73 -18.80
C ASP A 376 8.98 6.22 -18.99
N PHE A 377 8.11 5.79 -19.91
CA PHE A 377 8.01 4.41 -20.38
C PHE A 377 8.43 4.36 -21.86
N PRO A 378 9.73 4.22 -22.17
CA PRO A 378 10.22 4.22 -23.55
C PRO A 378 9.56 3.13 -24.38
N GLU A 379 9.34 3.40 -25.67
CA GLU A 379 8.93 2.35 -26.60
C GLU A 379 10.10 1.37 -26.76
N SER A 380 9.88 0.10 -26.38
CA SER A 380 10.85 -1.00 -26.50
C SER A 380 10.93 -1.56 -27.91
#